data_AF-A0A7K0ZUU4-F1
#
_entry.id   AF-A0A7K0ZUU4-F1
#
_cell.length_a   1.000
_cell.length_b   1.000
_cell.length_c   1.000
_cell.angle_alpha   90.00
_cell.angle_beta   90.00
_cell.angle_gamma   90.00
#
_symmetry.space_group_name_H-M   'P 1'
#
loop_
_entity.id
_entity.type
_entity.pdbx_description
1 polymer ?
#
loop_
_entity_poly.entity_id
_entity_poly.type
_entity_poly.pdbx_seq_one_letter_code
_entity_poly.pdbx_strand_id
1 'polypeptide(L)'
;MRHVYECPMRWADLDQLGHVNNVVYADYLQEARADMLRALGAPERAADPADGLVVVRHQMTYLEPLLFEFKPVLIECWVTEIRAASFTMAYEIFHLDDRGERRVYLRASTVLTPFVFTEERPRRITDHERALLERFLEPAERAVPWRRTPVAPSKVGHYPVQVRFSDVDVFGHVNNVKYLEYFQEARILTTSRLYRDLIAAGARHPHSVIAQVDVEYHVPLRFRGEPYDLWSRIAHVGTRSMTIESEIVDGDQLMARSRVVIVFYDLAANRSTEPAPAIRSALVEAMG
;
A
#
# COMPACT_ATOMS: atom_id res chain seq x y z
N MET A 1 8.15 21.81 10.39
CA MET A 1 8.52 20.82 11.45
C MET A 1 7.86 19.51 11.07
N ARG A 2 8.50 18.35 11.29
CA ARG A 2 7.86 17.05 11.05
C ARG A 2 6.99 16.68 12.25
N HIS A 3 5.86 16.00 12.01
CA HIS A 3 5.01 15.44 13.06
C HIS A 3 5.53 14.07 13.44
N VAL A 4 5.59 13.75 14.73
CA VAL A 4 5.99 12.42 15.23
C VAL A 4 4.81 11.80 15.95
N TYR A 5 4.45 10.59 15.55
CA TYR A 5 3.43 9.77 16.19
C TYR A 5 4.05 8.50 16.78
N GLU A 6 3.69 8.19 18.03
CA GLU A 6 4.06 6.95 18.70
C GLU A 6 2.97 5.90 18.45
N CYS A 7 3.23 5.00 17.50
CA CYS A 7 2.23 4.01 17.07
C CYS A 7 2.33 2.73 17.92
N PRO A 8 1.33 2.41 18.75
CA PRO A 8 1.33 1.16 19.49
C PRO A 8 1.17 -0.04 18.54
N MET A 9 1.97 -1.07 18.76
CA MET A 9 1.92 -2.32 17.99
C MET A 9 1.04 -3.36 18.66
N ARG A 10 0.46 -4.25 17.86
CA ARG A 10 -0.43 -5.33 18.32
C ARG A 10 0.09 -6.68 17.83
N TRP A 11 -0.20 -7.72 18.61
CA TRP A 11 0.13 -9.10 18.21
C TRP A 11 -0.51 -9.51 16.89
N ALA A 12 -1.72 -9.00 16.60
CA ALA A 12 -2.46 -9.28 15.38
C ALA A 12 -1.85 -8.64 14.13
N ASP A 13 -0.87 -7.74 14.29
CA ASP A 13 -0.22 -7.07 13.17
C ASP A 13 0.80 -7.98 12.46
N LEU A 14 1.20 -9.09 13.10
CA LEU A 14 2.17 -10.04 12.57
C LEU A 14 1.55 -10.98 11.53
N ASP A 15 2.34 -11.35 10.52
CA ASP A 15 2.02 -12.41 9.58
C ASP A 15 2.68 -13.75 9.93
N GLN A 16 2.49 -14.77 9.07
CA GLN A 16 3.02 -16.12 9.29
C GLN A 16 4.55 -16.21 9.34
N LEU A 17 5.27 -15.19 8.88
CA LEU A 17 6.73 -15.12 8.93
C LEU A 17 7.23 -14.44 10.22
N GLY A 18 6.32 -14.00 11.10
CA GLY A 18 6.65 -13.48 12.43
C GLY A 18 7.07 -12.01 12.44
N HIS A 19 6.83 -11.28 11.35
CA HIS A 19 7.01 -9.83 11.25
C HIS A 19 5.69 -9.13 10.89
N VAL A 20 5.64 -7.81 11.10
CA VAL A 20 4.45 -7.01 10.79
C VAL A 20 4.09 -7.19 9.32
N ASN A 21 2.83 -7.51 9.05
CA ASN A 21 2.33 -7.70 7.70
C ASN A 21 2.50 -6.41 6.88
N ASN A 22 3.00 -6.54 5.65
CA ASN A 22 3.23 -5.40 4.75
C ASN A 22 2.01 -4.46 4.60
N VAL A 23 0.78 -4.98 4.66
CA VAL A 23 -0.45 -4.18 4.54
C VAL A 23 -0.71 -3.32 5.78
N VAL A 24 -0.38 -3.82 6.98
CA VAL A 24 -0.61 -3.12 8.26
C VAL A 24 0.20 -1.83 8.36
N TYR A 25 1.31 -1.73 7.64
CA TYR A 25 2.05 -0.47 7.54
C TYR A 25 1.16 0.67 7.01
N ALA A 26 0.20 0.40 6.11
CA ALA A 26 -0.72 1.43 5.62
C ALA A 26 -1.70 1.92 6.71
N ASP A 27 -2.12 1.04 7.64
CA ASP A 27 -2.88 1.43 8.83
C ASP A 27 -2.04 2.36 9.72
N TYR A 28 -0.76 2.02 9.96
CA TYR A 28 0.15 2.88 10.71
C TYR A 28 0.31 4.27 10.08
N LEU A 29 0.42 4.35 8.75
CA LEU A 29 0.47 5.64 8.03
C LEU A 29 -0.84 6.43 8.17
N GLN A 30 -1.99 5.74 8.22
CA GLN A 30 -3.29 6.35 8.42
C GLN A 30 -3.44 6.92 9.82
N GLU A 31 -3.03 6.19 10.87
CA GLU A 31 -3.05 6.65 12.26
C GLU A 31 -2.16 7.88 12.47
N ALA A 32 -0.91 7.83 12.00
CA ALA A 32 0.01 8.97 12.11
C ALA A 32 -0.52 10.22 11.40
N ARG A 33 -1.16 10.04 10.24
CA ARG A 33 -1.80 11.14 9.50
C ARG A 33 -3.00 11.71 10.26
N ALA A 34 -3.87 10.85 10.81
CA ALA A 34 -5.02 11.29 11.57
C ALA A 34 -4.59 12.10 12.80
N ASP A 35 -3.56 11.65 13.51
CA ASP A 35 -2.98 12.34 14.65
C ASP A 35 -2.39 13.70 14.27
N MET A 36 -1.61 13.78 13.17
CA MET A 36 -1.08 15.05 12.65
C MET A 36 -2.18 16.05 12.29
N LEU A 37 -3.25 15.60 11.62
CA LEU A 37 -4.37 16.46 11.24
C LEU A 37 -5.14 16.97 12.46
N ARG A 38 -5.34 16.10 13.46
CA ARG A 38 -5.94 16.50 14.75
C ARG A 38 -5.08 17.53 15.47
N ALA A 39 -3.76 17.33 15.54
CA ALA A 39 -2.82 18.27 16.15
C ALA A 39 -2.79 19.65 15.44
N LEU A 40 -3.13 19.68 14.15
CA LEU A 40 -3.27 20.89 13.36
C LEU A 40 -4.56 21.69 13.65
N GLY A 41 -5.50 21.13 14.44
CA GLY A 41 -6.84 21.70 14.60
C GLY A 41 -7.68 21.59 13.32
N ALA A 42 -7.23 20.80 12.34
CA ALA A 42 -8.09 20.42 11.23
C ALA A 42 -9.18 19.52 11.80
N PRO A 43 -10.46 19.83 11.58
CA PRO A 43 -11.53 19.06 12.20
C PRO A 43 -11.51 17.64 11.61
N GLU A 44 -11.61 16.60 12.46
CA GLU A 44 -11.57 15.17 12.04
C GLU A 44 -12.66 14.83 11.03
N ARG A 45 -13.74 15.61 11.06
CA ARG A 45 -14.72 15.77 10.00
C ARG A 45 -14.62 17.19 9.50
N ALA A 46 -14.68 17.42 8.20
CA ALA A 46 -14.81 18.79 7.73
C ALA A 46 -16.06 19.45 8.34
N ALA A 47 -16.08 20.79 8.34
CA ALA A 47 -17.23 21.56 8.83
C ALA A 47 -18.54 21.13 8.13
N ASP A 48 -18.43 20.63 6.90
CA ASP A 48 -19.47 19.87 6.21
C ASP A 48 -19.23 18.35 6.42
N PRO A 49 -20.21 17.60 6.97
CA PRO A 49 -20.15 16.14 7.04
C PRO A 49 -19.91 15.44 5.69
N ALA A 50 -20.16 16.13 4.57
CA ALA A 50 -19.89 15.65 3.22
C ALA A 50 -18.44 15.83 2.76
N ASP A 51 -17.60 16.57 3.51
CA ASP A 51 -16.22 16.86 3.12
C ASP A 51 -15.23 15.98 3.90
N GLY A 52 -14.22 15.46 3.20
CA GLY A 52 -13.13 14.70 3.83
C GLY A 52 -11.88 14.66 2.97
N LEU A 53 -10.91 13.84 3.41
CA LEU A 53 -9.68 13.58 2.67
C LEU A 53 -9.72 12.15 2.14
N VAL A 54 -9.49 11.99 0.84
CA VAL A 54 -9.30 10.67 0.22
C VAL A 54 -7.87 10.49 -0.22
N VAL A 55 -7.40 9.24 -0.13
CA VAL A 55 -6.10 8.84 -0.66
C VAL A 55 -6.24 8.60 -2.16
N VAL A 56 -5.44 9.32 -2.94
CA VAL A 56 -5.34 9.12 -4.40
C VAL A 56 -4.27 8.07 -4.73
N ARG A 57 -3.20 8.03 -3.93
CA ARG A 57 -2.06 7.13 -4.17
C ARG A 57 -1.23 6.88 -2.91
N HIS A 58 -0.74 5.65 -2.77
CA HIS A 58 0.36 5.30 -1.88
C HIS A 58 1.57 4.79 -2.67
N GLN A 59 2.76 5.09 -2.17
CA GLN A 59 4.03 4.49 -2.58
C GLN A 59 4.82 4.16 -1.33
N MET A 60 5.14 2.89 -1.12
CA MET A 60 5.69 2.36 0.12
C MET A 60 6.89 1.47 -0.18
N THR A 61 8.06 1.91 0.28
CA THR A 61 9.32 1.18 0.17
C THR A 61 9.65 0.56 1.52
N TYR A 62 9.71 -0.77 1.55
CA TYR A 62 10.02 -1.55 2.74
C TYR A 62 11.53 -1.80 2.77
N LEU A 63 12.19 -1.32 3.82
CA LEU A 63 13.64 -1.37 3.96
C LEU A 63 14.09 -2.53 4.83
N GLU A 64 13.38 -2.76 5.94
CA GLU A 64 13.65 -3.83 6.90
C GLU A 64 12.35 -4.36 7.51
N PRO A 65 12.30 -5.66 7.90
CA PRO A 65 11.15 -6.20 8.61
C PRO A 65 11.02 -5.58 10.00
N LEU A 66 9.82 -5.08 10.31
CA LEU A 66 9.47 -4.65 11.66
C LEU A 66 8.98 -5.86 12.46
N LEU A 67 9.62 -6.12 13.59
CA LEU A 67 9.21 -7.17 14.54
C LEU A 67 8.33 -6.55 15.62
N PHE A 68 7.43 -7.36 16.20
CA PHE A 68 6.62 -6.90 17.31
C PHE A 68 7.48 -6.58 18.53
N GLU A 69 7.27 -5.38 19.08
CA GLU A 69 7.77 -4.96 20.37
C GLU A 69 6.64 -4.28 21.15
N PHE A 70 6.70 -4.30 22.47
CA PHE A 70 5.72 -3.57 23.31
C PHE A 70 5.96 -2.05 23.30
N LYS A 71 7.18 -1.62 22.95
CA LYS A 71 7.46 -0.21 22.75
C LYS A 71 6.81 0.26 21.43
N PRO A 72 6.19 1.45 21.38
CA PRO A 72 5.65 1.98 20.13
C PRO A 72 6.73 2.15 19.06
N VAL A 73 6.33 1.96 17.80
CA VAL A 73 7.15 2.36 16.66
C VAL A 73 6.93 3.84 16.37
N LEU A 74 7.99 4.57 16.04
CA LEU A 74 7.89 6.00 15.73
C LEU A 74 7.56 6.19 14.26
N ILE A 75 6.65 7.11 14.00
CA ILE A 75 6.26 7.49 12.64
C ILE A 75 6.44 9.00 12.50
N GLU A 76 7.45 9.41 11.73
CA GLU A 76 7.54 10.78 11.27
C GLU A 76 6.69 10.97 10.02
N CYS A 77 5.89 12.03 9.98
CA CYS A 77 5.18 12.44 8.78
C CYS A 77 5.21 13.96 8.57
N TRP A 78 5.24 14.35 7.30
CA TRP A 78 5.34 15.76 6.89
C TRP A 78 4.79 15.97 5.48
N VAL A 79 4.59 17.21 5.08
CA VAL A 79 4.10 17.58 3.75
C VAL A 79 5.29 17.85 2.84
N THR A 80 5.30 17.31 1.63
CA THR A 80 6.38 17.53 0.65
C THR A 80 5.95 18.36 -0.54
N GLU A 81 4.65 18.45 -0.80
CA GLU A 81 4.11 19.20 -1.92
C GLU A 81 2.66 19.64 -1.64
N ILE A 82 2.30 20.87 -2.01
CA ILE A 82 0.93 21.39 -1.93
C ILE A 82 0.55 21.96 -3.31
N ARG A 83 -0.51 21.41 -3.91
CA ARG A 83 -1.10 21.89 -5.17
C ARG A 83 -2.45 22.57 -4.91
N ALA A 84 -3.22 22.83 -5.96
CA ALA A 84 -4.53 23.48 -5.85
C ALA A 84 -5.60 22.59 -5.20
N ALA A 85 -5.57 21.28 -5.46
CA ALA A 85 -6.59 20.32 -5.00
C ALA A 85 -5.97 19.02 -4.46
N SER A 86 -4.65 19.01 -4.19
CA SER A 86 -3.97 17.84 -3.64
C SER A 86 -2.75 18.26 -2.85
N PHE A 87 -2.33 17.44 -1.91
CA PHE A 87 -1.03 17.57 -1.25
C PHE A 87 -0.40 16.19 -1.09
N THR A 88 0.91 16.16 -0.95
CA THR A 88 1.69 14.94 -0.78
C THR A 88 2.25 14.91 0.64
N MET A 89 1.99 13.83 1.37
CA MET A 89 2.65 13.53 2.63
C MET A 89 3.78 12.52 2.41
N ALA A 90 4.87 12.67 3.15
CA ALA A 90 5.93 11.67 3.25
C ALA A 90 6.00 11.12 4.68
N TYR A 91 6.53 9.90 4.80
CA TYR A 91 6.57 9.15 6.06
C TYR A 91 7.87 8.38 6.20
N GLU A 92 8.37 8.30 7.44
CA GLU A 92 9.37 7.32 7.88
C GLU A 92 8.83 6.57 9.10
N ILE A 93 8.84 5.23 9.04
CA ILE A 93 8.56 4.36 10.20
C ILE A 93 9.89 3.83 10.72
N PHE A 94 10.21 4.08 11.98
CA PHE A 94 11.52 3.77 12.55
C PHE A 94 11.50 3.52 14.05
N HIS A 95 12.56 2.88 14.54
CA HIS A 95 12.95 2.92 15.95
C HIS A 95 14.25 3.73 16.09
N LEU A 96 14.47 4.26 17.28
CA LEU A 96 15.79 4.71 17.70
C LEU A 96 16.52 3.52 18.35
N ASP A 97 17.76 3.29 17.96
CA ASP A 97 18.63 2.33 18.63
C ASP A 97 19.20 2.89 19.94
N ASP A 98 20.00 2.09 20.65
CA ASP A 98 20.61 2.48 21.94
C ASP A 98 21.54 3.71 21.83
N ARG A 99 21.97 4.08 20.61
CA ARG A 99 22.81 5.25 20.32
C ARG A 99 21.99 6.45 19.87
N GLY A 100 20.67 6.31 19.73
CA GLY A 100 19.78 7.33 19.18
C GLY A 100 19.81 7.41 17.65
N GLU A 101 20.40 6.43 16.95
CA GLU A 101 20.39 6.37 15.50
C GLU A 101 19.08 5.75 14.99
N ARG A 102 18.61 6.18 13.81
CA ARG A 102 17.36 5.69 13.23
C ARG A 102 17.56 4.35 12.54
N ARG A 103 16.83 3.34 12.96
CA ARG A 103 16.59 2.13 12.19
C ARG A 103 15.26 2.24 11.45
N VAL A 104 15.33 2.49 10.14
CA VAL A 104 14.14 2.79 9.30
C VAL A 104 13.60 1.51 8.67
N TYR A 105 12.31 1.24 8.89
CA TYR A 105 11.60 0.06 8.38
C TYR A 105 10.84 0.38 7.09
N LEU A 106 10.27 1.58 6.98
CA LEU A 106 9.48 2.02 5.84
C LEU A 106 9.80 3.47 5.48
N ARG A 107 9.89 3.74 4.18
CA ARG A 107 9.71 5.08 3.61
C ARG A 107 8.47 5.08 2.74
N ALA A 108 7.59 6.06 2.91
CA ALA A 108 6.38 6.13 2.12
C ALA A 108 6.01 7.54 1.69
N SER A 109 5.19 7.63 0.65
CA SER A 109 4.50 8.85 0.25
C SER A 109 3.03 8.58 -0.05
N THR A 110 2.19 9.54 0.28
CA THR A 110 0.74 9.50 0.09
C THR A 110 0.29 10.77 -0.59
N VAL A 111 -0.43 10.66 -1.70
CA VAL A 111 -1.12 11.81 -2.32
C VAL A 111 -2.55 11.83 -1.81
N LEU A 112 -2.94 12.96 -1.21
CA LEU A 112 -4.29 13.18 -0.69
C LEU A 112 -4.99 14.29 -1.46
N THR A 113 -6.30 14.20 -1.56
CA THR A 113 -7.16 15.24 -2.11
C THR A 113 -8.34 15.49 -1.18
N PRO A 114 -8.67 16.76 -0.88
CA PRO A 114 -9.96 17.08 -0.28
C PRO A 114 -11.09 16.71 -1.24
N PHE A 115 -12.14 16.09 -0.70
CA PHE A 115 -13.18 15.44 -1.48
C PHE A 115 -14.55 15.75 -0.91
N VAL A 116 -15.49 16.03 -1.81
CA VAL A 116 -16.91 16.24 -1.48
C VAL A 116 -17.64 14.93 -1.81
N PHE A 117 -18.00 14.16 -0.79
CA PHE A 117 -18.59 12.83 -0.95
C PHE A 117 -20.02 12.85 -1.51
N THR A 118 -20.79 13.90 -1.25
CA THR A 118 -22.15 14.06 -1.82
C THR A 118 -22.13 14.31 -3.33
N GLU A 119 -21.07 14.92 -3.85
CA GLU A 119 -20.90 15.25 -5.26
C GLU A 119 -19.89 14.34 -5.98
N GLU A 120 -19.28 13.40 -5.26
CA GLU A 120 -18.24 12.48 -5.73
C GLU A 120 -17.12 13.15 -6.52
N ARG A 121 -16.62 14.29 -6.03
CA ARG A 121 -15.55 15.02 -6.71
C ARG A 121 -14.52 15.63 -5.76
N PRO A 122 -13.26 15.78 -6.22
CA PRO A 122 -12.27 16.55 -5.47
C PRO A 122 -12.64 18.03 -5.41
N ARG A 123 -12.22 18.70 -4.34
CA ARG A 123 -12.31 20.16 -4.19
C ARG A 123 -10.94 20.79 -4.01
N ARG A 124 -10.89 22.12 -4.16
CA ARG A 124 -9.67 22.88 -3.90
C ARG A 124 -9.36 22.90 -2.40
N ILE A 125 -8.05 22.94 -2.12
CA ILE A 125 -7.52 23.24 -0.80
C ILE A 125 -7.80 24.72 -0.53
N THR A 126 -8.45 25.01 0.59
CA THR A 126 -8.73 26.37 1.05
C THR A 126 -7.46 27.07 1.53
N ASP A 127 -7.47 28.40 1.61
CA ASP A 127 -6.32 29.15 2.12
C ASP A 127 -5.99 28.80 3.58
N HIS A 128 -7.02 28.49 4.38
CA HIS A 128 -6.84 28.03 5.76
C HIS A 128 -6.13 26.66 5.82
N GLU A 129 -6.62 25.67 5.07
CA GLU A 129 -5.98 24.35 4.99
C GLU A 129 -4.55 24.45 4.46
N ARG A 130 -4.32 25.29 3.44
CA ARG A 130 -2.98 25.56 2.90
C ARG A 130 -2.04 26.08 3.99
N ALA A 131 -2.47 27.10 4.73
CA ALA A 131 -1.65 27.68 5.81
C ALA A 131 -1.33 26.66 6.91
N LEU A 132 -2.24 25.74 7.23
CA LEU A 132 -1.98 24.64 8.16
C LEU A 132 -0.96 23.64 7.61
N LEU A 133 -1.12 23.21 6.36
CA LEU A 133 -0.20 22.27 5.70
C LEU A 133 1.22 22.84 5.55
N GLU A 134 1.35 24.14 5.27
CA GLU A 134 2.64 24.83 5.10
C GLU A 134 3.52 24.77 6.36
N ARG A 135 2.95 24.60 7.56
CA ARG A 135 3.71 24.42 8.82
C ARG A 135 4.56 23.14 8.84
N PHE A 136 4.16 22.17 8.04
CA PHE A 136 4.81 20.86 7.92
C PHE A 136 5.46 20.67 6.54
N LEU A 137 5.53 21.73 5.72
CA LEU A 137 6.11 21.65 4.39
C LEU A 137 7.63 21.56 4.47
N GLU A 138 8.17 20.43 4.01
CA GLU A 138 9.57 20.20 3.75
C GLU A 138 9.67 19.64 2.32
N PRO A 139 9.92 20.50 1.31
CA PRO A 139 9.90 20.10 -0.08
C PRO A 139 10.88 18.96 -0.34
N ALA A 140 10.41 17.93 -1.04
CA ALA A 140 11.21 16.80 -1.45
C ALA A 140 11.06 16.55 -2.94
N GLU A 141 11.97 15.76 -3.50
CA GLU A 141 11.85 15.34 -4.88
C GLU A 141 10.56 14.53 -5.08
N ARG A 142 9.83 14.86 -6.15
CA ARG A 142 8.58 14.18 -6.47
C ARG A 142 8.88 12.75 -6.89
N ALA A 143 8.26 11.79 -6.21
CA ALA A 143 8.33 10.39 -6.63
C ALA A 143 7.87 10.23 -8.09
N VAL A 144 8.72 9.59 -8.89
CA VAL A 144 8.47 9.34 -10.30
C VAL A 144 7.37 8.27 -10.41
N PRO A 145 6.25 8.54 -11.12
CA PRO A 145 5.26 7.50 -11.41
C PRO A 145 5.88 6.38 -12.23
N TRP A 146 5.54 5.12 -11.93
CA TRP A 146 5.93 4.01 -12.80
C TRP A 146 5.06 4.00 -14.06
N ARG A 147 5.55 3.32 -15.10
CA ARG A 147 4.82 3.21 -16.37
C ARG A 147 3.57 2.37 -16.16
N ARG A 148 2.43 2.90 -16.60
CA ARG A 148 1.11 2.27 -16.49
C ARG A 148 0.86 1.40 -17.72
N THR A 149 0.76 0.10 -17.52
CA THR A 149 0.30 -0.82 -18.55
C THR A 149 -1.00 -1.45 -18.05
N PRO A 150 -2.08 -1.46 -18.87
CA PRO A 150 -3.30 -2.17 -18.52
C PRO A 150 -3.01 -3.65 -18.24
N VAL A 151 -3.73 -4.23 -17.29
CA VAL A 151 -3.61 -5.64 -16.96
C VAL A 151 -4.70 -6.41 -17.69
N ALA A 152 -4.29 -7.24 -18.66
CA ALA A 152 -5.23 -8.05 -19.43
C ALA A 152 -5.89 -9.13 -18.55
N PRO A 153 -7.17 -9.46 -18.77
CA PRO A 153 -7.83 -10.57 -18.10
C PRO A 153 -7.08 -11.89 -18.31
N SER A 154 -6.90 -12.66 -17.23
CA SER A 154 -6.26 -13.97 -17.29
C SER A 154 -6.80 -14.90 -16.20
N LYS A 155 -7.00 -16.19 -16.54
CA LYS A 155 -7.49 -17.18 -15.56
C LYS A 155 -6.54 -17.35 -14.38
N VAL A 156 -5.23 -17.27 -14.61
CA VAL A 156 -4.21 -17.42 -13.56
C VAL A 156 -4.24 -16.23 -12.60
N GLY A 157 -4.36 -15.01 -13.13
CA GLY A 157 -4.35 -13.76 -12.37
C GLY A 157 -5.70 -13.31 -11.83
N HIS A 158 -6.79 -14.06 -12.05
CA HIS A 158 -8.13 -13.65 -11.63
C HIS A 158 -8.37 -13.85 -10.13
N TYR A 159 -8.83 -12.80 -9.46
CA TYR A 159 -9.36 -12.85 -8.11
C TYR A 159 -10.71 -12.10 -8.03
N PRO A 160 -11.81 -12.76 -7.64
CA PRO A 160 -13.07 -12.08 -7.41
C PRO A 160 -13.01 -11.32 -6.07
N VAL A 161 -13.07 -10.00 -6.13
CA VAL A 161 -13.05 -9.14 -4.94
C VAL A 161 -14.46 -8.99 -4.41
N GLN A 162 -14.79 -9.78 -3.40
CA GLN A 162 -16.02 -9.61 -2.63
C GLN A 162 -15.80 -8.57 -1.52
N VAL A 163 -16.47 -7.43 -1.64
CA VAL A 163 -16.44 -6.40 -0.59
C VAL A 163 -17.18 -6.91 0.66
N ARG A 164 -16.50 -6.92 1.80
CA ARG A 164 -17.07 -7.38 3.08
C ARG A 164 -17.78 -6.21 3.75
N PHE A 165 -18.78 -6.51 4.59
CA PHE A 165 -19.51 -5.49 5.34
C PHE A 165 -18.58 -4.59 6.17
N SER A 166 -17.54 -5.17 6.77
CA SER A 166 -16.54 -4.46 7.59
C SER A 166 -15.52 -3.64 6.80
N ASP A 167 -15.47 -3.79 5.48
CA ASP A 167 -14.46 -3.10 4.66
C ASP A 167 -14.87 -1.67 4.34
N VAL A 168 -16.12 -1.32 4.62
CA VAL A 168 -16.77 -0.07 4.23
C VAL A 168 -16.71 0.94 5.37
N ASP A 169 -16.33 2.17 5.05
CA ASP A 169 -16.26 3.28 5.98
C ASP A 169 -17.63 3.97 6.18
N VAL A 170 -17.62 5.01 7.00
CA VAL A 170 -18.80 5.84 7.31
C VAL A 170 -19.41 6.54 6.09
N PHE A 171 -18.65 6.68 4.99
CA PHE A 171 -19.11 7.30 3.74
C PHE A 171 -19.66 6.28 2.75
N GLY A 172 -19.70 4.99 3.10
CA GLY A 172 -20.18 3.94 2.21
C GLY A 172 -19.15 3.48 1.17
N HIS A 173 -17.88 3.87 1.33
CA HIS A 173 -16.78 3.48 0.46
C HIS A 173 -15.88 2.46 1.14
N VAL A 174 -15.25 1.58 0.36
CA VAL A 174 -14.21 0.70 0.91
C VAL A 174 -13.04 1.53 1.44
N ASN A 175 -12.61 1.24 2.67
CA ASN A 175 -11.44 1.88 3.26
C ASN A 175 -10.20 1.62 2.40
N ASN A 176 -9.39 2.67 2.19
CA ASN A 176 -8.20 2.61 1.35
C ASN A 176 -7.25 1.45 1.69
N VAL A 177 -7.08 1.10 2.97
CA VAL A 177 -6.18 0.01 3.39
C VAL A 177 -6.68 -1.36 2.91
N LYS A 178 -7.99 -1.56 2.79
CA LYS A 178 -8.59 -2.83 2.37
C LYS A 178 -8.26 -3.21 0.92
N TYR A 179 -7.99 -2.22 0.07
CA TYR A 179 -7.50 -2.49 -1.28
C TYR A 179 -6.16 -3.24 -1.25
N LEU A 180 -5.26 -2.90 -0.32
CA LEU A 180 -3.98 -3.60 -0.19
C LEU A 180 -4.17 -5.07 0.22
N GLU A 181 -5.16 -5.36 1.06
CA GLU A 181 -5.54 -6.73 1.40
C GLU A 181 -6.04 -7.48 0.15
N TYR A 182 -6.93 -6.88 -0.65
CA TYR A 182 -7.40 -7.50 -1.89
C TYR A 182 -6.27 -7.77 -2.89
N PHE A 183 -5.35 -6.81 -3.08
CA PHE A 183 -4.17 -7.01 -3.91
C PHE A 183 -3.22 -8.07 -3.34
N GLN A 184 -3.13 -8.20 -2.02
CA GLN A 184 -2.37 -9.27 -1.38
C GLN A 184 -2.99 -10.65 -1.61
N GLU A 185 -4.29 -10.80 -1.40
CA GLU A 185 -5.01 -12.05 -1.61
C GLU A 185 -4.88 -12.52 -3.07
N ALA A 186 -5.10 -11.61 -4.03
CA ALA A 186 -4.92 -11.89 -5.45
C ALA A 186 -3.50 -12.30 -5.81
N ARG A 187 -2.49 -11.60 -5.25
CA ARG A 187 -1.08 -11.92 -5.45
C ARG A 187 -0.73 -13.31 -4.94
N ILE A 188 -1.14 -13.64 -3.71
CA ILE A 188 -0.92 -14.96 -3.11
C ILE A 188 -1.54 -16.02 -4.03
N LEU A 189 -2.81 -15.87 -4.41
CA LEU A 189 -3.50 -16.81 -5.27
C LEU A 189 -2.82 -16.99 -6.64
N THR A 190 -2.39 -15.89 -7.26
CA THR A 190 -1.68 -15.89 -8.55
C THR A 190 -0.38 -16.68 -8.44
N THR A 191 0.44 -16.40 -7.42
CA THR A 191 1.70 -17.14 -7.22
C THR A 191 1.48 -18.60 -6.84
N SER A 192 0.48 -18.90 -6.01
CA SER A 192 0.11 -20.28 -5.67
C SER A 192 -0.34 -21.07 -6.91
N ARG A 193 -1.07 -20.44 -7.85
CA ARG A 193 -1.46 -21.06 -9.12
C ARG A 193 -0.24 -21.31 -10.01
N LEU A 194 0.66 -20.33 -10.14
CA LEU A 194 1.87 -20.46 -10.96
C LEU A 194 2.83 -21.54 -10.45
N TYR A 195 2.95 -21.70 -9.13
CA TYR A 195 3.90 -22.65 -8.56
C TYR A 195 3.30 -24.04 -8.33
N ARG A 196 1.97 -24.19 -8.35
CA ARG A 196 1.26 -25.42 -7.95
C ARG A 196 1.91 -26.70 -8.46
N ASP A 197 2.08 -26.81 -9.78
CA ASP A 197 2.55 -28.04 -10.42
C ASP A 197 4.05 -28.25 -10.17
N LEU A 198 4.82 -27.16 -10.08
CA LEU A 198 6.24 -27.22 -9.72
C LEU A 198 6.43 -27.71 -8.28
N ILE A 199 5.63 -27.22 -7.34
CA ILE A 199 5.65 -27.67 -5.95
C ILE A 199 5.20 -29.13 -5.85
N ALA A 200 4.15 -29.53 -6.59
CA ALA A 200 3.72 -30.91 -6.67
C ALA A 200 4.81 -31.84 -7.25
N ALA A 201 5.64 -31.33 -8.15
CA ALA A 201 6.81 -32.02 -8.71
C ALA A 201 8.07 -31.96 -7.82
N GLY A 202 7.97 -31.40 -6.61
CA GLY A 202 9.06 -31.39 -5.61
C GLY A 202 9.92 -30.12 -5.58
N ALA A 203 9.56 -29.07 -6.32
CA ALA A 203 10.21 -27.78 -6.14
C ALA A 203 9.93 -27.20 -4.75
N ARG A 204 10.93 -26.57 -4.13
CA ARG A 204 10.72 -25.85 -2.87
C ARG A 204 9.91 -24.58 -3.12
N HIS A 205 8.97 -24.29 -2.22
CA HIS A 205 8.25 -23.03 -2.25
C HIS A 205 9.23 -21.89 -1.98
N PRO A 206 9.30 -20.86 -2.84
CA PRO A 206 10.19 -19.74 -2.60
C PRO A 206 9.67 -18.95 -1.39
N HIS A 207 10.57 -18.59 -0.47
CA HIS A 207 10.30 -17.50 0.46
C HIS A 207 10.53 -16.18 -0.27
N SER A 208 9.69 -15.20 0.01
CA SER A 208 9.79 -13.88 -0.60
C SER A 208 9.25 -12.80 0.32
N VAL A 209 9.84 -11.62 0.24
CA VAL A 209 9.42 -10.43 0.97
C VAL A 209 9.01 -9.32 0.01
N ILE A 210 8.19 -8.41 0.49
CA ILE A 210 7.75 -7.24 -0.29
C ILE A 210 8.80 -6.14 -0.10
N ALA A 211 9.29 -5.59 -1.21
CA ALA A 211 10.24 -4.47 -1.21
C ALA A 211 9.57 -3.13 -1.56
N GLN A 212 8.53 -3.17 -2.40
CA GLN A 212 7.77 -1.98 -2.81
C GLN A 212 6.29 -2.34 -2.97
N VAL A 213 5.41 -1.48 -2.47
CA VAL A 213 3.98 -1.46 -2.82
C VAL A 213 3.63 -0.06 -3.31
N ASP A 214 3.12 0.02 -4.52
CA ASP A 214 2.48 1.21 -5.04
C ASP A 214 1.00 0.92 -5.33
N VAL A 215 0.10 1.85 -4.97
CA VAL A 215 -1.35 1.73 -5.20
C VAL A 215 -1.90 3.06 -5.67
N GLU A 216 -2.69 3.08 -6.74
CA GLU A 216 -3.48 4.25 -7.17
C GLU A 216 -4.99 3.92 -7.10
N TYR A 217 -5.75 4.83 -6.51
CA TYR A 217 -7.19 4.72 -6.32
C TYR A 217 -7.90 5.63 -7.33
N HIS A 218 -8.75 5.06 -8.18
CA HIS A 218 -9.41 5.80 -9.26
C HIS A 218 -10.89 6.04 -8.98
N VAL A 219 -11.60 4.99 -8.56
CA VAL A 219 -13.04 5.02 -8.28
C VAL A 219 -13.29 4.23 -6.99
N PRO A 220 -14.08 4.75 -6.04
CA PRO A 220 -14.33 4.04 -4.80
C PRO A 220 -15.12 2.74 -5.05
N LEU A 221 -14.72 1.66 -4.40
CA LEU A 221 -15.49 0.42 -4.36
C LEU A 221 -16.63 0.60 -3.35
N ARG A 222 -17.80 0.01 -3.66
CA ARG A 222 -18.98 0.04 -2.80
C ARG A 222 -19.34 -1.37 -2.36
N PHE A 223 -20.02 -1.47 -1.23
CA PHE A 223 -20.63 -2.72 -0.80
C PHE A 223 -21.74 -3.14 -1.77
N ARG A 224 -21.62 -4.32 -2.37
CA ARG A 224 -22.63 -4.92 -3.24
C ARG A 224 -22.54 -6.45 -3.25
N GLY A 225 -23.56 -7.10 -3.80
CA GLY A 225 -23.62 -8.56 -3.89
C GLY A 225 -22.65 -9.13 -4.92
N GLU A 226 -22.52 -8.46 -6.07
CA GLU A 226 -21.63 -8.90 -7.16
C GLU A 226 -20.16 -8.54 -6.86
N PRO A 227 -19.22 -9.49 -6.96
CA PRO A 227 -17.81 -9.19 -6.79
C PRO A 227 -17.29 -8.26 -7.90
N TYR A 228 -16.24 -7.50 -7.59
CA TYR A 228 -15.41 -6.84 -8.59
C TYR A 228 -14.38 -7.83 -9.14
N ASP A 229 -13.86 -7.56 -10.34
CA ASP A 229 -12.81 -8.39 -10.91
C ASP A 229 -11.44 -7.77 -10.62
N LEU A 230 -10.53 -8.55 -10.04
CA LEU A 230 -9.12 -8.19 -9.92
C LEU A 230 -8.29 -9.09 -10.81
N TRP A 231 -7.48 -8.48 -11.66
CA TRP A 231 -6.57 -9.18 -12.56
C TRP A 231 -5.12 -8.87 -12.19
N SER A 232 -4.28 -9.90 -12.12
CA SER A 232 -2.84 -9.79 -11.87
C SER A 232 -2.01 -10.32 -13.04
N ARG A 233 -0.85 -9.71 -13.28
CA ARG A 233 0.16 -10.22 -14.23
C ARG A 233 1.57 -10.09 -13.67
N ILE A 234 2.47 -10.98 -14.10
CA ILE A 234 3.91 -10.79 -13.88
C ILE A 234 4.38 -9.72 -14.87
N ALA A 235 4.82 -8.57 -14.36
CA ALA A 235 5.24 -7.44 -15.17
C ALA A 235 6.76 -7.43 -15.45
N HIS A 236 7.54 -8.04 -14.56
CA HIS A 236 8.99 -8.13 -14.69
C HIS A 236 9.53 -9.30 -13.86
N VAL A 237 10.57 -9.98 -14.37
CA VAL A 237 11.35 -10.99 -13.64
C VAL A 237 12.82 -10.61 -13.69
N GLY A 238 13.37 -10.22 -12.54
CA GLY A 238 14.78 -9.95 -12.36
C GLY A 238 15.57 -11.20 -11.97
N THR A 239 16.82 -11.01 -11.53
CA THR A 239 17.65 -12.11 -11.02
C THR A 239 17.16 -12.62 -9.67
N ARG A 240 16.77 -11.70 -8.77
CA ARG A 240 16.35 -12.00 -7.37
C ARG A 240 15.01 -11.39 -7.00
N SER A 241 14.26 -10.92 -8.00
CA SER A 241 13.01 -10.22 -7.78
C SER A 241 12.01 -10.50 -8.89
N MET A 242 10.74 -10.23 -8.59
CA MET A 242 9.68 -10.12 -9.59
C MET A 242 8.81 -8.90 -9.30
N THR A 243 8.16 -8.38 -10.33
CA THR A 243 7.14 -7.33 -10.19
C THR A 243 5.80 -7.87 -10.62
N ILE A 244 4.78 -7.69 -9.79
CA ILE A 244 3.39 -8.01 -10.11
C ILE A 244 2.62 -6.70 -10.24
N GLU A 245 1.88 -6.56 -11.33
CA GLU A 245 0.92 -5.48 -11.51
C GLU A 245 -0.50 -6.05 -11.42
N SER A 246 -1.41 -5.28 -10.85
CA SER A 246 -2.81 -5.71 -10.68
C SER A 246 -3.78 -4.55 -10.85
N GLU A 247 -4.95 -4.83 -11.39
CA GLU A 247 -6.03 -3.85 -11.58
C GLU A 247 -7.34 -4.45 -11.06
N ILE A 248 -8.08 -3.66 -10.27
CA ILE A 248 -9.47 -3.95 -9.90
C ILE A 248 -10.35 -3.20 -10.90
N VAL A 249 -11.30 -3.89 -11.51
CA VAL A 249 -12.20 -3.37 -12.54
C VAL A 249 -13.66 -3.70 -12.24
N ASP A 250 -14.55 -2.87 -12.77
CA ASP A 250 -15.99 -3.11 -12.85
C ASP A 250 -16.41 -3.00 -14.32
N GLY A 251 -16.49 -4.15 -15.01
CA GLY A 251 -16.53 -4.16 -16.48
C GLY A 251 -15.28 -3.50 -17.06
N ASP A 252 -15.47 -2.43 -17.84
CA ASP A 252 -14.36 -1.66 -18.44
C ASP A 252 -13.83 -0.53 -17.53
N GLN A 253 -14.46 -0.29 -16.37
CA GLN A 253 -14.06 0.79 -15.47
C GLN A 253 -12.91 0.36 -14.56
N LEU A 254 -11.78 1.07 -14.65
CA LEU A 254 -10.67 0.90 -13.70
C LEU A 254 -11.04 1.51 -12.35
N MET A 255 -11.08 0.68 -11.32
CA MET A 255 -11.40 1.10 -9.95
C MET A 255 -10.13 1.44 -9.15
N ALA A 256 -9.13 0.58 -9.23
CA ALA A 256 -7.83 0.78 -8.59
C ALA A 256 -6.74 -0.04 -9.28
N ARG A 257 -5.48 0.37 -9.11
CA ARG A 257 -4.33 -0.39 -9.61
C ARG A 257 -3.24 -0.49 -8.55
N SER A 258 -2.46 -1.56 -8.63
CA SER A 258 -1.30 -1.78 -7.79
C SER A 258 -0.10 -2.29 -8.59
N ARG A 259 1.09 -1.94 -8.11
CA ARG A 259 2.37 -2.52 -8.51
C ARG A 259 3.13 -2.94 -7.25
N VAL A 260 3.60 -4.18 -7.24
CA VAL A 260 4.32 -4.75 -6.11
C VAL A 260 5.64 -5.34 -6.57
N VAL A 261 6.74 -4.92 -5.95
CA VAL A 261 8.06 -5.54 -6.15
C VAL A 261 8.32 -6.51 -5.03
N ILE A 262 8.66 -7.74 -5.41
CA ILE A 262 8.84 -8.88 -4.53
C ILE A 262 10.27 -9.35 -4.69
N VAL A 263 10.95 -9.61 -3.57
CA VAL A 263 12.33 -10.10 -3.54
C VAL A 263 12.33 -11.52 -3.01
N PHE A 264 12.94 -12.45 -3.75
CA PHE A 264 13.15 -13.81 -3.27
C PHE A 264 14.20 -13.79 -2.17
N TYR A 265 13.95 -14.52 -1.09
CA TYR A 265 14.69 -14.36 0.16
C TYR A 265 15.10 -15.71 0.75
N ASP A 266 16.32 -15.78 1.26
CA ASP A 266 16.79 -16.88 2.09
C ASP A 266 16.66 -16.46 3.56
N LEU A 267 15.69 -17.05 4.27
CA LEU A 267 15.41 -16.73 5.67
C LEU A 267 16.56 -17.15 6.60
N ALA A 268 17.29 -18.22 6.27
CA ALA A 268 18.38 -18.69 7.12
C ALA A 268 19.63 -17.82 6.97
N ALA A 269 19.93 -17.38 5.75
CA ALA A 269 21.07 -16.52 5.45
C ALA A 269 20.75 -15.01 5.57
N ASN A 270 19.50 -14.65 5.86
CA ASN A 270 18.99 -13.28 5.94
C ASN A 270 19.42 -12.38 4.77
N ARG A 271 19.22 -12.86 3.53
CA ARG A 271 19.60 -12.13 2.32
C ARG A 271 18.74 -12.49 1.12
N SER A 272 18.69 -11.59 0.13
CA SER A 272 18.07 -11.90 -1.17
C SER A 272 18.76 -13.10 -1.83
N THR A 273 17.98 -13.95 -2.50
CA THR A 273 18.48 -15.12 -3.23
C THR A 273 17.85 -15.23 -4.62
N GLU A 274 18.39 -16.10 -5.45
CA GLU A 274 17.76 -16.45 -6.73
C GLU A 274 16.69 -17.52 -6.51
N PRO A 275 15.52 -17.43 -7.16
CA PRO A 275 14.54 -18.50 -7.11
C PRO A 275 15.08 -19.74 -7.84
N ALA A 276 14.54 -20.92 -7.54
CA ALA A 276 14.90 -22.14 -8.25
C ALA A 276 14.70 -21.95 -9.78
N PRO A 277 15.57 -22.52 -10.64
CA PRO A 277 15.48 -22.31 -12.09
C PRO A 277 14.10 -22.60 -12.69
N ALA A 278 13.42 -23.66 -12.23
CA ALA A 278 12.07 -24.00 -12.68
C ALA A 278 11.02 -22.93 -12.31
N ILE A 279 11.14 -22.35 -11.10
CA ILE A 279 10.28 -21.24 -10.65
C ILE A 279 10.53 -20.01 -11.52
N ARG A 280 11.80 -19.68 -11.77
CA ARG A 280 12.16 -18.55 -12.64
C ARG A 280 11.60 -18.72 -14.05
N SER A 281 11.74 -19.91 -14.64
CA SER A 281 11.22 -20.21 -15.98
C SER A 281 9.70 -20.04 -16.05
N ALA A 282 8.96 -20.57 -15.06
CA ALA A 282 7.50 -20.40 -15.01
C ALA A 282 7.08 -18.94 -14.86
N LEU A 283 7.82 -18.13 -14.11
CA LEU A 283 7.55 -16.70 -14.00
C LEU A 283 7.79 -15.95 -15.31
N VAL A 284 8.85 -16.30 -16.05
CA VAL A 284 9.16 -15.70 -17.36
C VAL A 284 8.09 -16.09 -18.39
N GLU A 285 7.68 -17.36 -18.42
CA GLU A 285 6.60 -17.83 -19.29
C GLU A 285 5.26 -17.12 -18.98
N ALA A 286 4.98 -16.86 -17.70
CA ALA A 286 3.78 -16.16 -17.28
C ALA A 286 3.77 -14.65 -17.59
N MET A 287 4.88 -14.06 -18.02
CA MET A 287 4.91 -12.65 -18.45
C MET A 287 4.23 -12.44 -19.81
N GLY A 288 4.14 -13.49 -20.65
CA GLY A 288 3.78 -13.40 -22.07
C GLY A 288 5.02 -13.39 -22.94
#